data_AF-A0A200QGW4-F1
#
_entry.id   AF-A0A200QGW4-F1
#
_cell.length_a   1.000
_cell.length_b   1.000
_cell.length_c   1.000
_cell.angle_alpha   90.00
_cell.angle_beta   90.00
_cell.angle_gamma   90.00
#
_symmetry.space_group_name_H-M   'P 1'
#
loop_
_entity.id
_entity.type
_entity.pdbx_description
1 polymer ?
#
loop_
_entity_poly.entity_id
_entity_poly.type
_entity_poly.pdbx_seq_one_letter_code
_entity_poly.pdbx_strand_id
1 'polypeptide(L)'
;MENPKLKALASVLLVAFFLVSSTFASSSDDAPFIVAHKKVSLTRLRSGMERVSVSIDIYNQGSATAYDLSLSDHSWPHHVFDLVGGNFSKSWERLDVGSLVSHSFDLVSQVKGMFHGEPAVIKFRIPTKAALQEAYSTPIQPLDILADRPPEKKFEWRLLGKYGSLVSVISIMVLFVYLIATPSKSSAGKASKKRR
;
A
#
# COMPACT_ATOMS: atom_id res chain seq x y z
N MET A 1 0.57 41.58 -17.45
CA MET A 1 0.58 42.41 -16.21
C MET A 1 -0.23 41.65 -15.17
N GLU A 2 0.42 40.80 -14.37
CA GLU A 2 -0.28 39.93 -13.42
C GLU A 2 -0.87 40.74 -12.25
N ASN A 3 -2.14 40.51 -11.94
CA ASN A 3 -2.88 41.26 -10.93
C ASN A 3 -2.30 40.97 -9.52
N PRO A 4 -1.77 41.97 -8.79
CA PRO A 4 -1.15 41.76 -7.48
C PRO A 4 -2.13 41.20 -6.45
N LYS A 5 -3.44 41.44 -6.62
CA LYS A 5 -4.49 40.87 -5.76
C LYS A 5 -4.60 39.35 -5.91
N LEU A 6 -4.41 38.82 -7.13
CA LEU A 6 -4.49 37.37 -7.40
C LEU A 6 -3.29 36.63 -6.78
N LYS A 7 -2.11 37.25 -6.77
CA LYS A 7 -0.91 36.69 -6.12
C LYS A 7 -1.05 36.64 -4.60
N ALA A 8 -1.58 37.70 -4.00
CA ALA A 8 -1.85 37.73 -2.56
C ALA A 8 -2.89 36.67 -2.15
N LEU A 9 -3.94 36.47 -2.95
CA LEU A 9 -4.97 35.46 -2.71
C LEU A 9 -4.41 34.03 -2.85
N ALA A 10 -3.59 33.79 -3.87
CA ALA A 10 -2.89 32.52 -4.05
C ALA A 10 -1.90 32.23 -2.92
N SER A 11 -1.16 33.23 -2.43
CA SER A 11 -0.25 33.04 -1.30
C SER A 11 -1.00 32.78 0.01
N VAL A 12 -2.14 33.44 0.23
CA VAL A 12 -2.98 33.19 1.42
C VAL A 12 -3.58 31.78 1.37
N LEU A 13 -4.06 31.34 0.20
CA LEU A 13 -4.55 29.98 0.01
C LEU A 13 -3.47 28.92 0.24
N LEU A 14 -2.25 29.15 -0.22
CA LEU A 14 -1.11 28.25 0.00
C LEU A 14 -0.75 28.16 1.49
N VAL A 15 -0.72 29.29 2.19
CA VAL A 15 -0.44 29.33 3.64
C VAL A 15 -1.56 28.67 4.43
N ALA A 16 -2.82 28.89 4.06
CA ALA A 16 -3.97 28.22 4.66
C ALA A 16 -3.91 26.69 4.45
N PHE A 17 -3.51 26.23 3.26
CA PHE A 17 -3.34 24.80 2.98
C PHE A 17 -2.21 24.17 3.81
N PHE A 18 -1.08 24.87 3.98
CA PHE A 18 0.01 24.44 4.86
C PHE A 18 -0.40 24.41 6.34
N LEU A 19 -1.19 25.38 6.81
CA LEU A 19 -1.68 25.44 8.20
C LEU A 19 -2.73 24.36 8.50
N VAL A 20 -3.59 24.03 7.53
CA VAL A 20 -4.56 22.92 7.67
C VAL A 20 -3.84 21.56 7.62
N SER A 21 -2.71 21.46 6.93
CA SER A 21 -1.92 20.22 6.90
C SER A 21 -1.23 19.91 8.24
N SER A 22 -0.89 20.93 9.05
CA SER A 22 -0.19 20.73 10.33
C SER A 22 -1.11 20.31 11.48
N THR A 23 -2.42 20.54 11.40
CA THR A 23 -3.36 20.18 12.47
C THR A 23 -3.72 18.69 12.53
N PHE A 24 -3.38 17.90 11.50
CA PHE A 24 -3.56 16.45 11.51
C PHE A 24 -2.46 15.70 12.28
N ALA A 25 -1.41 16.38 12.74
CA ALA A 25 -0.24 15.74 13.36
C ALA A 25 -0.33 15.58 14.89
N SER A 26 -1.45 15.93 15.52
CA SER A 26 -1.51 16.05 16.99
C SER A 26 -2.70 15.33 17.61
N SER A 27 -2.66 14.01 17.61
CA SER A 27 -3.27 13.21 18.69
C SER A 27 -2.29 12.10 19.04
N SER A 28 -1.21 12.48 19.72
CA SER A 28 -0.22 11.54 20.25
C SER A 28 -0.79 10.88 21.51
N ASP A 29 -1.80 10.03 21.33
CA ASP A 29 -2.01 8.97 22.31
C ASP A 29 -0.82 8.04 22.11
N ASP A 30 0.06 7.95 23.11
CA ASP A 30 1.37 7.28 22.98
C ASP A 30 1.18 5.76 22.90
N ALA A 31 0.72 5.31 21.73
CA ALA A 31 0.12 4.01 21.52
C ALA A 31 0.51 3.46 20.14
N PRO A 32 0.77 2.15 20.02
CA PRO A 32 0.81 1.49 18.72
C PRO A 32 -0.53 1.61 18.00
N PHE A 33 -0.45 1.74 16.68
CA PHE A 33 -1.60 1.71 15.79
C PHE A 33 -1.32 0.68 14.71
N ILE A 34 -1.97 -0.47 14.83
CA ILE A 34 -1.71 -1.63 13.98
C ILE A 34 -2.61 -1.59 12.75
N VAL A 35 -1.98 -1.59 11.59
CA VAL A 35 -2.65 -1.69 10.29
C VAL A 35 -2.25 -3.01 9.66
N ALA A 36 -3.21 -3.83 9.29
CA ALA A 36 -2.96 -5.12 8.67
C ALA A 36 -3.62 -5.23 7.29
N HIS A 37 -2.87 -5.74 6.33
CA HIS A 37 -3.33 -5.90 4.95
C HIS A 37 -3.19 -7.36 4.54
N LYS A 38 -4.33 -7.98 4.23
CA LYS A 38 -4.42 -9.39 3.81
C LYS A 38 -4.54 -9.44 2.28
N LYS A 39 -3.57 -10.10 1.65
CA LYS A 39 -3.50 -10.35 0.22
C LYS A 39 -3.71 -11.83 -0.03
N VAL A 40 -4.46 -12.13 -1.09
CA VAL A 40 -4.66 -13.51 -1.53
C VAL A 40 -4.46 -13.57 -3.04
N SER A 41 -3.75 -14.60 -3.49
CA SER A 41 -3.52 -14.86 -4.90
C SER A 41 -3.87 -16.31 -5.24
N LEU A 42 -4.48 -16.49 -6.41
CA LEU A 42 -4.95 -17.77 -6.92
C LEU A 42 -4.08 -18.21 -8.09
N THR A 43 -3.45 -19.38 -7.97
CA THR A 43 -2.59 -19.95 -9.00
C THR A 43 -3.06 -21.36 -9.36
N ARG A 44 -3.48 -21.55 -10.62
CA ARG A 44 -3.90 -22.87 -11.09
C ARG A 44 -2.71 -23.82 -11.24
N LEU A 45 -2.79 -24.98 -10.61
CA LEU A 45 -1.77 -26.02 -10.66
C LEU A 45 -2.01 -26.95 -11.85
N ARG A 46 -0.94 -27.61 -12.32
CA ARG A 46 -1.03 -28.61 -13.40
C ARG A 46 -1.89 -29.83 -13.03
N SER A 47 -2.04 -30.10 -11.73
CA SER A 47 -2.92 -31.15 -11.19
C SER A 47 -4.41 -30.86 -11.34
N GLY A 48 -4.79 -29.68 -11.84
CA GLY A 48 -6.19 -29.25 -11.91
C GLY A 48 -6.73 -28.64 -10.62
N MET A 49 -5.92 -28.62 -9.55
CA MET A 49 -6.21 -27.93 -8.29
C MET A 49 -5.81 -26.45 -8.37
N GLU A 50 -6.28 -25.63 -7.44
CA GLU A 50 -5.84 -24.25 -7.31
C GLU A 50 -5.05 -24.03 -6.03
N ARG A 51 -3.87 -23.42 -6.15
CA ARG A 51 -3.08 -22.96 -5.02
C ARG A 51 -3.55 -21.57 -4.62
N VAL A 52 -3.84 -21.41 -3.33
CA VAL A 52 -4.22 -20.14 -2.73
C VAL A 52 -3.07 -19.70 -1.84
N SER A 53 -2.34 -18.68 -2.28
CA SER A 53 -1.23 -18.10 -1.51
C SER A 53 -1.72 -16.86 -0.78
N VAL A 54 -1.68 -16.92 0.54
CA VAL A 54 -2.15 -15.87 1.44
C VAL A 54 -0.95 -15.20 2.08
N SER A 55 -0.94 -13.86 2.08
CA SER A 55 0.05 -13.07 2.82
C SER A 55 -0.63 -11.97 3.61
N ILE A 56 -0.18 -11.81 4.86
CA ILE A 56 -0.71 -10.83 5.79
C ILE A 56 0.46 -9.96 6.23
N ASP A 57 0.40 -8.69 5.82
CA ASP A 57 1.39 -7.66 6.13
C ASP A 57 0.86 -6.82 7.29
N ILE A 58 1.61 -6.73 8.38
CA ILE A 58 1.23 -6.02 9.61
C ILE A 58 2.21 -4.89 9.86
N TYR A 59 1.68 -3.67 9.94
CA TYR A 59 2.44 -2.43 10.11
C TYR A 59 2.07 -1.79 11.45
N ASN A 60 3.08 -1.27 12.15
CA ASN A 60 2.84 -0.36 13.26
C ASN A 60 3.01 1.09 12.78
N GLN A 61 1.88 1.77 12.58
CA GLN A 61 1.78 3.18 12.19
C GLN A 61 1.51 4.10 13.38
N GLY A 62 1.63 3.59 14.62
CA GLY A 62 1.46 4.37 15.84
C GLY A 62 2.74 5.07 16.29
N SER A 63 2.72 5.67 17.48
CA SER A 63 3.89 6.32 18.08
C SER A 63 4.62 5.47 19.12
N ALA A 64 4.08 4.30 19.49
CA ALA A 64 4.69 3.39 20.46
C ALA A 64 4.80 1.94 19.95
N THR A 65 5.64 1.15 20.62
CA THR A 65 5.90 -0.26 20.27
C THR A 65 4.75 -1.15 20.75
N ALA A 66 4.31 -2.09 19.90
CA ALA A 66 3.38 -3.14 20.28
C ALA A 66 4.15 -4.37 20.76
N TYR A 67 3.63 -5.05 21.78
CA TYR A 67 4.22 -6.27 22.34
C TYR A 67 3.26 -7.45 22.23
N ASP A 68 3.82 -8.66 22.31
CA ASP A 68 3.07 -9.93 22.33
C ASP A 68 2.06 -10.00 21.18
N LEU A 69 2.51 -9.74 19.96
CA LEU A 69 1.64 -9.76 18.79
C LEU A 69 1.31 -11.19 18.42
N SER A 70 0.03 -11.49 18.27
CA SER A 70 -0.45 -12.78 17.77
C SER A 70 -1.41 -12.57 16.61
N LEU A 71 -1.08 -13.15 15.46
CA LEU A 71 -1.95 -13.24 14.30
C LEU A 71 -2.66 -14.59 14.31
N SER A 72 -3.96 -14.58 14.05
CA SER A 72 -4.77 -15.78 13.82
C SER A 72 -5.76 -15.56 12.69
N ASP A 73 -5.72 -16.43 11.68
CA ASP A 73 -6.64 -16.42 10.54
C ASP A 73 -7.53 -17.67 10.52
N HIS A 74 -8.78 -17.54 10.95
CA HIS A 74 -9.76 -18.63 11.00
C HIS A 74 -10.64 -18.70 9.74
N SER A 75 -10.30 -17.95 8.69
CA SER A 75 -11.14 -17.84 7.50
C SER A 75 -11.24 -19.14 6.69
N TRP A 76 -10.33 -20.10 6.88
CA TRP A 76 -10.07 -21.16 5.91
C TRP A 76 -10.62 -22.52 6.37
N PRO A 77 -11.80 -22.94 5.88
CA PRO A 77 -12.39 -24.21 6.29
C PRO A 77 -11.69 -25.42 5.64
N HIS A 78 -11.38 -26.43 6.46
CA HIS A 78 -10.67 -27.65 6.04
C HIS A 78 -11.39 -28.50 4.98
N HIS A 79 -12.71 -28.33 4.79
CA HIS A 79 -13.45 -29.07 3.75
C HIS A 79 -13.31 -28.44 2.36
N VAL A 80 -12.79 -27.21 2.26
CA VAL A 80 -12.55 -26.50 0.98
C VAL A 80 -11.06 -26.33 0.72
N PHE A 81 -10.27 -26.12 1.78
CA PHE A 81 -8.85 -25.79 1.69
C PHE A 81 -8.00 -26.73 2.53
N ASP A 82 -6.97 -27.28 1.90
CA ASP A 82 -5.93 -28.06 2.55
C ASP A 82 -4.68 -27.20 2.74
N LEU A 83 -4.15 -27.14 3.97
CA LEU A 83 -2.92 -26.43 4.28
C LEU A 83 -1.72 -27.20 3.71
N VAL A 84 -0.97 -26.56 2.80
CA VAL A 84 0.21 -27.14 2.16
C VAL A 84 1.49 -26.68 2.84
N GLY A 85 1.52 -25.41 3.28
CA GLY A 85 2.71 -24.86 3.90
C GLY A 85 2.41 -23.67 4.82
N GLY A 86 3.13 -23.59 5.93
CA GLY A 86 2.97 -22.54 6.93
C GLY A 86 2.00 -22.93 8.04
N ASN A 87 1.43 -21.92 8.69
CA ASN A 87 0.47 -22.07 9.78
C ASN A 87 -0.55 -20.92 9.71
N PHE A 88 -1.77 -21.12 10.21
CA PHE A 88 -2.79 -20.05 10.25
C PHE A 88 -2.56 -19.03 11.36
N SER A 89 -1.67 -19.37 12.29
CA SER A 89 -1.29 -18.50 13.41
C SER A 89 0.22 -18.26 13.45
N LYS A 90 0.59 -17.06 13.90
CA LYS A 90 1.98 -16.69 14.14
C LYS A 90 2.06 -15.61 15.22
N SER A 91 3.09 -15.69 16.04
CA SER A 91 3.35 -14.71 17.10
C SER A 91 4.70 -14.03 16.94
N TRP A 92 4.78 -12.78 17.39
CA TRP A 92 5.99 -11.98 17.45
C TRP A 92 6.08 -11.30 18.81
N GLU A 93 7.29 -11.22 19.36
CA GLU A 93 7.53 -10.62 20.68
C GLU A 93 7.23 -9.12 20.69
N ARG A 94 7.64 -8.41 19.64
CA ARG A 94 7.47 -6.96 19.52
C ARG A 94 7.40 -6.48 18.07
N LEU A 95 6.76 -5.33 17.88
CA LEU A 95 6.68 -4.61 16.62
C LEU A 95 6.94 -3.12 16.87
N ASP A 96 8.14 -2.69 16.50
CA ASP A 96 8.60 -1.31 16.70
C ASP A 96 7.84 -0.33 15.81
N VAL A 97 7.89 0.95 16.15
CA VAL A 97 7.25 2.04 15.38
C VAL A 97 7.80 2.09 13.95
N GLY A 98 6.90 2.15 12.96
CA GLY A 98 7.26 2.17 11.54
C GLY A 98 7.80 0.84 10.99
N SER A 99 7.84 -0.22 11.80
CA SER A 99 8.28 -1.55 11.36
C SER A 99 7.14 -2.37 10.75
N LEU A 100 7.54 -3.42 10.03
CA LEU A 100 6.66 -4.34 9.30
C LEU A 100 7.04 -5.78 9.62
N VAL A 101 6.03 -6.59 9.93
CA VAL A 101 6.15 -8.05 9.93
C VAL A 101 5.17 -8.65 8.94
N SER A 102 5.59 -9.72 8.27
CA SER A 102 4.75 -10.42 7.30
C SER A 102 4.67 -11.90 7.64
N HIS A 103 3.51 -12.49 7.37
CA HIS A 103 3.27 -13.91 7.48
C HIS A 103 2.56 -14.42 6.24
N SER A 104 3.02 -15.56 5.73
CA SER A 104 2.48 -16.18 4.53
C SER A 104 2.26 -17.67 4.74
N PHE A 105 1.17 -18.18 4.18
CA PHE A 105 0.87 -19.59 4.14
C PHE A 105 0.19 -19.94 2.82
N ASP A 106 0.36 -21.19 2.42
CA ASP A 106 -0.13 -21.72 1.16
C ASP A 106 -1.18 -22.80 1.42
N LEU A 107 -2.30 -22.65 0.75
CA LEU A 107 -3.41 -23.58 0.73
C LEU A 107 -3.56 -24.16 -0.67
N VAL A 108 -4.21 -25.31 -0.75
CA VAL A 108 -4.68 -25.87 -2.01
C VAL A 108 -6.16 -26.18 -1.88
N SER A 109 -6.92 -25.89 -2.95
CA SER A 109 -8.33 -26.21 -3.06
C SER A 109 -8.62 -27.05 -4.30
N GLN A 110 -9.57 -27.97 -4.16
CA GLN A 110 -10.12 -28.81 -5.22
C GLN A 110 -11.57 -28.47 -5.54
N VAL A 111 -12.21 -27.64 -4.72
CA VAL A 111 -13.64 -27.36 -4.79
C VAL A 111 -13.86 -26.10 -5.62
N LYS A 112 -14.59 -26.23 -6.72
CA LYS A 112 -15.00 -25.08 -7.54
C LYS A 112 -16.09 -24.30 -6.80
N GLY A 113 -15.92 -22.99 -6.67
CA GLY A 113 -16.93 -22.14 -6.06
C GLY A 113 -16.42 -20.77 -5.64
N MET A 114 -17.36 -19.88 -5.36
CA MET A 114 -17.07 -18.57 -4.80
C MET A 114 -16.85 -18.70 -3.30
N PHE A 115 -15.73 -18.18 -2.81
CA PHE A 115 -15.37 -18.18 -1.41
C PHE A 115 -15.23 -16.75 -0.86
N HIS A 116 -15.83 -16.52 0.30
CA HIS A 116 -15.73 -15.27 1.04
C HIS A 116 -14.89 -15.52 2.29
N GLY A 117 -13.73 -14.87 2.38
CA GLY A 117 -12.87 -14.98 3.55
C GLY A 117 -13.08 -13.85 4.54
N GLU A 118 -12.93 -14.15 5.81
CA GLU A 118 -13.00 -13.19 6.89
C GLU A 118 -11.68 -12.39 7.05
N PRO A 119 -11.74 -11.21 7.67
CA PRO A 119 -10.55 -10.55 8.17
C PRO A 119 -9.76 -11.43 9.15
N ALA A 120 -8.43 -11.41 9.05
CA ALA A 120 -7.60 -12.03 10.06
C ALA A 120 -7.58 -11.16 11.33
N VAL A 121 -7.49 -11.80 12.49
CA VAL A 121 -7.48 -11.14 13.79
C VAL A 121 -6.04 -11.04 14.29
N ILE A 122 -5.63 -9.83 14.67
CA ILE A 122 -4.34 -9.54 15.29
C ILE A 122 -4.62 -9.08 16.71
N LYS A 123 -4.04 -9.77 17.69
CA LYS A 123 -4.07 -9.34 19.09
C LYS A 123 -2.70 -8.83 19.50
N PHE A 124 -2.66 -7.79 20.30
CA PHE A 124 -1.41 -7.20 20.77
C PHE A 124 -1.61 -6.53 22.13
N ARG A 125 -0.50 -6.31 22.82
CA ARG A 125 -0.45 -5.64 24.12
C ARG A 125 0.16 -4.26 24.00
N ILE A 126 -0.43 -3.30 24.71
CA ILE A 126 0.14 -1.96 24.91
C ILE A 126 0.67 -1.87 26.34
N PRO A 127 1.91 -1.42 26.57
CA PRO A 127 2.47 -1.33 27.93
C PRO A 127 1.62 -0.51 28.91
N THR A 128 0.96 0.53 28.42
CA THR A 128 0.12 1.45 29.22
C THR A 128 -1.28 0.92 29.50
N LYS A 129 -1.71 -0.19 28.87
CA LYS A 129 -3.06 -0.76 29.00
C LYS A 129 -3.01 -2.24 29.37
N ALA A 130 -3.73 -2.63 30.42
CA ALA A 130 -3.77 -4.03 30.87
C ALA A 130 -4.57 -4.95 29.92
N ALA A 131 -5.56 -4.41 29.20
CA ALA A 131 -6.38 -5.17 28.27
C ALA A 131 -5.65 -5.42 26.94
N LEU A 132 -5.81 -6.63 26.39
CA LEU A 132 -5.38 -6.96 25.03
C LEU A 132 -6.20 -6.15 24.03
N GLN A 133 -5.53 -5.63 23.01
CA GLN A 133 -6.17 -4.94 21.90
C GLN A 133 -6.20 -5.82 20.67
N GLU A 134 -7.24 -5.61 19.89
CA GLU A 134 -7.52 -6.37 18.68
C GLU A 134 -7.53 -5.43 17.48
N ALA A 135 -6.86 -5.84 16.42
CA ALA A 135 -6.89 -5.21 15.11
C ALA A 135 -7.30 -6.24 14.07
N TYR A 136 -7.91 -5.76 12.99
CA TYR A 136 -8.40 -6.61 11.91
C TYR A 136 -7.65 -6.29 10.62
N SER A 137 -7.40 -7.32 9.82
CA SER A 137 -6.89 -7.11 8.47
C SER A 137 -7.97 -6.54 7.55
N THR A 138 -7.56 -6.07 6.39
CA THR A 138 -8.51 -5.84 5.29
C THR A 138 -9.28 -7.13 4.95
N PRO A 139 -10.58 -7.05 4.63
CA PRO A 139 -11.32 -8.19 4.10
C PRO A 139 -10.80 -8.54 2.72
N ILE A 140 -10.85 -9.82 2.37
CA ILE A 140 -10.46 -10.28 1.03
C ILE A 140 -11.63 -10.15 0.07
N GLN A 141 -11.31 -9.89 -1.20
CA GLN A 141 -12.32 -9.96 -2.25
C GLN A 141 -12.78 -11.42 -2.42
N PRO A 142 -14.04 -11.63 -2.87
CA PRO A 142 -14.53 -12.98 -3.15
C PRO A 142 -13.59 -13.71 -4.11
N LEU A 143 -13.17 -14.90 -3.71
CA LEU A 143 -12.27 -15.75 -4.48
C LEU A 143 -13.11 -16.70 -5.32
N ASP A 144 -12.99 -16.61 -6.64
CA ASP A 144 -13.63 -17.56 -7.55
C ASP A 144 -12.68 -18.73 -7.82
N ILE A 145 -12.83 -19.79 -7.02
CA ILE A 145 -11.93 -20.94 -7.01
C ILE A 145 -12.25 -21.82 -8.21
N LEU A 146 -11.20 -22.18 -8.96
CA LEU A 146 -11.26 -22.99 -10.19
C LEU A 146 -12.21 -22.42 -11.25
N ALA A 147 -12.40 -21.10 -11.24
CA ALA A 147 -13.13 -20.40 -12.28
C ALA A 147 -12.51 -20.64 -13.65
N ASP A 148 -13.35 -20.64 -14.68
CA ASP A 148 -12.90 -20.72 -16.06
C ASP A 148 -12.34 -19.36 -16.48
N ARG A 149 -11.10 -19.10 -16.07
CA ARG A 149 -10.42 -17.85 -16.36
C ARG A 149 -9.99 -17.87 -17.83
N PRO A 150 -10.41 -16.89 -18.65
CA PRO A 150 -9.90 -16.77 -20.00
C PRO A 150 -8.37 -16.59 -19.93
N PRO A 151 -7.62 -17.05 -20.93
CA PRO A 151 -6.17 -16.93 -20.93
C PRO A 151 -5.81 -15.46 -20.72
N GLU A 152 -5.09 -15.17 -19.63
CA GLU A 152 -4.63 -13.81 -19.36
C GLU A 152 -3.86 -13.32 -20.58
N LYS A 153 -4.37 -12.26 -21.21
CA LYS A 153 -3.69 -11.62 -22.33
C LYS A 153 -2.46 -10.91 -21.76
N LYS A 154 -1.36 -11.65 -21.65
CA LYS A 154 -0.07 -11.11 -21.22
C LYS A 154 0.23 -9.88 -22.07
N PHE A 155 0.70 -8.83 -21.42
CA PHE A 155 1.05 -7.58 -22.10
C PHE A 155 1.91 -7.88 -23.33
N GLU A 156 1.40 -7.53 -24.51
CA GLU A 156 2.07 -7.84 -25.76
C GLU A 156 3.28 -6.92 -25.91
N TRP A 157 4.46 -7.40 -25.47
CA TRP A 157 5.75 -6.73 -25.66
C TRP A 157 6.02 -6.31 -27.12
N ARG A 158 5.33 -6.95 -28.08
CA ARG A 158 5.35 -6.62 -29.50
C ARG A 158 4.79 -5.22 -29.79
N LEU A 159 3.79 -4.75 -29.05
CA LEU A 159 3.26 -3.40 -29.19
C LEU A 159 4.24 -2.36 -28.66
N LEU A 160 4.89 -2.63 -27.52
CA LEU A 160 5.94 -1.76 -27.00
C LEU A 160 7.15 -1.69 -27.95
N GLY A 161 7.54 -2.81 -28.57
CA GLY A 161 8.59 -2.80 -29.58
C GLY A 161 8.23 -1.99 -30.84
N LYS A 162 6.97 -2.07 -31.30
CA LYS A 162 6.52 -1.34 -32.51
C LYS A 162 6.29 0.15 -32.26
N TYR A 163 5.70 0.51 -31.13
CA TYR A 163 5.24 1.87 -30.86
C TYR A 163 6.09 2.61 -29.81
N GLY A 164 6.92 1.91 -29.05
CA GLY A 164 7.76 2.51 -28.01
C GLY A 164 8.77 3.52 -28.55
N SER A 165 9.36 3.24 -29.72
CA SER A 165 10.27 4.19 -30.40
C SER A 165 9.54 5.49 -30.78
N LEU A 166 8.36 5.38 -31.38
CA LEU A 166 7.55 6.54 -31.77
C LEU A 166 7.12 7.38 -30.57
N VAL A 167 6.65 6.72 -29.50
CA VAL A 167 6.25 7.39 -28.26
C VAL A 167 7.45 8.09 -27.60
N SER A 168 8.64 7.46 -27.62
CA SER A 168 9.86 8.06 -27.08
C SER A 168 10.29 9.31 -27.85
N VAL A 169 10.25 9.28 -29.19
CA VAL A 169 10.63 10.43 -30.02
C VAL A 169 9.66 11.61 -29.81
N ILE A 170 8.35 11.33 -29.81
CA ILE A 170 7.33 12.36 -29.59
C ILE A 170 7.47 12.96 -28.18
N SER A 171 7.72 12.14 -27.16
CA SER A 171 7.93 12.60 -25.78
C SER A 171 9.15 13.53 -25.67
N ILE A 172 10.27 13.18 -26.31
CA ILE A 172 11.49 14.01 -26.35
C ILE A 172 11.22 15.35 -27.05
N MET A 173 10.51 15.33 -28.18
CA MET A 173 10.17 16.55 -28.92
C MET A 173 9.28 17.49 -28.11
N VAL A 174 8.25 16.96 -27.45
CA VAL A 174 7.37 17.74 -26.57
C VAL A 174 8.14 18.32 -25.39
N LEU A 175 9.02 17.53 -24.75
CA LEU A 175 9.84 17.99 -23.64
C LEU A 175 10.83 19.08 -24.05
N PHE A 176 11.44 18.96 -25.24
CA PHE A 176 12.36 19.95 -25.77
C PHE A 176 11.67 21.27 -26.08
N VAL A 177 10.50 21.23 -26.73
CA VAL A 177 9.67 22.42 -26.97
C VAL A 177 9.24 23.05 -25.64
N TYR A 178 8.84 22.24 -24.66
CA TYR A 178 8.51 22.74 -23.33
C TYR A 178 9.70 23.44 -22.67
N LEU A 179 10.90 22.85 -22.71
CA LEU A 179 12.11 23.47 -22.14
C LEU A 179 12.48 24.80 -22.81
N ILE A 180 12.27 24.92 -24.12
CA ILE A 180 12.53 26.17 -24.86
C ILE A 180 11.46 27.22 -24.55
N ALA A 181 10.19 26.81 -24.51
CA ALA A 181 9.07 27.72 -24.27
C ALA A 181 8.92 28.11 -22.79
N THR A 182 9.54 27.37 -21.87
CA THR A 182 9.52 27.69 -20.43
C THR A 182 10.67 28.64 -20.11
N PRO A 183 10.41 29.93 -19.82
CA PRO A 183 11.48 30.86 -19.46
C PRO A 183 12.12 30.40 -18.14
N SER A 184 13.44 30.18 -18.15
CA SER A 184 14.21 29.86 -16.95
C SER A 184 14.07 31.02 -15.97
N LYS A 185 13.36 30.82 -14.85
CA LYS A 185 13.54 31.67 -13.68
C LYS A 185 14.75 31.13 -12.91
N SER A 186 15.95 31.44 -13.39
CA SER A 186 17.16 31.32 -12.60
C SER A 186 17.09 32.32 -11.45
N SER A 187 17.01 31.81 -10.22
CA SER A 187 17.30 32.55 -9.00
C SER A 187 18.77 32.99 -8.98
N ALA A 188 19.09 34.14 -9.58
CA ALA A 188 20.33 34.84 -9.30
C ALA A 188 20.06 35.79 -8.11
N GLY A 189 20.60 35.40 -6.96
CA GLY A 189 20.44 36.08 -5.69
C GLY A 189 20.83 37.55 -5.74
N LYS A 190 20.12 38.35 -4.94
CA LYS A 190 20.48 39.72 -4.58
C LYS A 190 21.92 39.75 -4.03
N ALA A 191 22.89 40.09 -4.86
CA ALA A 191 24.18 40.56 -4.41
C ALA A 191 24.03 42.03 -3.99
N SER A 192 24.11 42.26 -2.68
CA SER A 192 24.19 43.59 -2.10
C SER A 192 25.50 44.32 -2.49
N LYS A 193 25.46 45.65 -2.36
CA LYS A 193 26.56 46.60 -2.07
C LYS A 193 27.26 47.37 -3.22
N LYS A 194 26.85 48.65 -3.27
CA LYS A 194 27.65 49.89 -3.05
C LYS A 194 28.29 50.56 -4.28
N ARG A 195 27.89 51.82 -4.50
CA ARG A 195 28.69 53.02 -4.80
C ARG A 195 27.71 54.16 -5.10
N ARG A 196 27.96 55.44 -4.81
CA ARG A 196 28.84 56.18 -3.89
C ARG A 196 28.11 57.51 -3.73
#